data_AF-A0A3B9MUU7-F1
#
_entry.id   AF-A0A3B9MUU7-F1
#
_cell.length_a   1.000
_cell.length_b   1.000
_cell.length_c   1.000
_cell.angle_alpha   90.00
_cell.angle_beta   90.00
_cell.angle_gamma   90.00
#
_symmetry.space_group_name_H-M   'P 1'
#
loop_
_entity.id
_entity.type
_entity.pdbx_description
1 polymer ?
#
loop_
_entity_poly.entity_id
_entity_poly.type
_entity_poly.pdbx_seq_one_letter_code
_entity_poly.pdbx_strand_id
1 'polypeptide(L)'
;MTRQNSSSISKPFLLKPTSKDYLWGGNRLNDEFAKNIDSSPLAETWECSTHPDGVSIVSSGVFEGTGLDKVIEEHPQFLGSHPLENCIGEKPELPILIKFIDANKDLSVQVHPDDEYAFANENGQRGKTEMWYV
;
A
#
# COMPACT_ATOMS: atom_id res chain seq x y z
N MET A 1 26.09 3.26 30.86
CA MET A 1 25.74 4.01 29.65
C MET A 1 24.41 3.50 29.14
N THR A 2 23.32 4.11 29.57
CA THR A 2 21.99 3.86 28.99
C THR A 2 21.95 4.54 27.63
N ARG A 3 21.76 3.76 26.55
CA ARG A 3 21.49 4.33 25.22
C ARG A 3 20.28 5.24 25.37
N GLN A 4 20.46 6.54 25.15
CA GLN A 4 19.33 7.43 24.92
C GLN A 4 18.74 7.03 23.57
N ASN A 5 17.72 6.17 23.59
CA ASN A 5 16.85 6.01 22.44
C ASN A 5 16.14 7.35 22.25
N SER A 6 16.46 8.06 21.18
CA SER A 6 15.63 9.13 20.61
C SER A 6 14.30 8.53 20.14
N SER A 7 13.42 8.19 21.09
CA SER A 7 12.29 7.26 20.93
C SER A 7 10.99 7.91 20.47
N SER A 8 11.01 9.05 19.79
CA SER A 8 9.78 9.70 19.30
C SER A 8 9.39 9.31 17.88
N ILE A 9 10.35 9.02 16.99
CA ILE A 9 10.09 8.92 15.54
C ILE A 9 9.67 7.52 15.08
N SER A 10 10.14 6.45 15.74
CA SER A 10 9.91 5.06 15.29
C SER A 10 8.70 4.37 15.94
N LYS A 11 7.64 5.11 16.27
CA LYS A 11 6.43 4.52 16.87
C LYS A 11 5.46 4.07 15.77
N PRO A 12 4.70 2.98 15.98
CA PRO A 12 3.64 2.60 15.05
C PRO A 12 2.64 3.75 14.87
N PHE A 13 2.21 3.95 13.63
CA PHE A 13 1.14 4.87 13.26
C PHE A 13 0.09 4.13 12.44
N LEU A 14 -1.12 4.66 12.42
CA LEU A 14 -2.24 4.10 11.67
C LEU A 14 -2.23 4.65 10.24
N LEU A 15 -2.80 3.88 9.32
CA LEU A 15 -2.99 4.27 7.93
C LEU A 15 -4.48 4.34 7.61
N LYS A 16 -4.87 5.37 6.85
CA LYS A 16 -6.16 5.44 6.16
C LYS A 16 -5.98 4.89 4.75
N PRO A 17 -6.80 3.91 4.32
CA PRO A 17 -6.67 3.32 3.01
C PRO A 17 -7.22 4.23 1.91
N THR A 18 -6.76 4.00 0.68
CA THR A 18 -7.39 4.55 -0.54
C THR A 18 -8.42 3.56 -1.08
N SER A 19 -9.59 4.05 -1.48
CA SER A 19 -10.65 3.22 -2.07
C SER A 19 -10.57 3.12 -3.60
N LYS A 20 -11.10 2.02 -4.14
CA LYS A 20 -11.34 1.80 -5.57
C LYS A 20 -12.76 1.32 -5.79
N ASP A 21 -13.42 1.85 -6.81
CA ASP A 21 -14.84 1.68 -7.13
C ASP A 21 -15.09 0.81 -8.36
N TYR A 22 -14.27 -0.22 -8.55
CA TYR A 22 -14.37 -1.11 -9.71
C TYR A 22 -15.74 -1.80 -9.82
N LEU A 23 -16.22 -2.00 -11.06
CA LEU A 23 -17.57 -2.49 -11.39
C LEU A 23 -17.97 -3.83 -10.73
N TRP A 24 -16.98 -4.64 -10.36
CA TRP A 24 -17.16 -5.94 -9.71
C TRP A 24 -17.28 -5.86 -8.19
N GLY A 25 -17.06 -4.69 -7.59
CA GLY A 25 -17.15 -4.46 -6.16
C GLY A 25 -18.57 -4.53 -5.60
N GLY A 26 -18.66 -4.57 -4.27
CA GLY A 26 -19.90 -4.52 -3.50
C GLY A 26 -19.83 -3.50 -2.38
N ASN A 27 -20.46 -3.81 -1.25
CA ASN A 27 -20.47 -2.98 -0.04
C ASN A 27 -19.86 -3.69 1.19
N ARG A 28 -19.33 -4.91 1.03
CA ARG A 28 -18.91 -5.76 2.15
C ARG A 28 -17.82 -5.12 3.01
N LEU A 29 -16.93 -4.35 2.40
CA LEU A 29 -15.88 -3.61 3.12
C LEU A 29 -16.49 -2.55 4.07
N ASN A 30 -17.59 -1.91 3.70
CA ASN A 30 -18.30 -1.01 4.62
C ASN A 30 -19.11 -1.81 5.66
N ASP A 31 -19.85 -2.83 5.22
CA ASP A 31 -20.80 -3.55 6.07
C ASP A 31 -20.12 -4.42 7.14
N GLU A 32 -19.05 -5.15 6.78
CA GLU A 32 -18.39 -6.11 7.67
C GLU A 32 -17.11 -5.55 8.32
N PHE A 33 -16.40 -4.64 7.64
CA PHE A 33 -15.13 -4.08 8.11
C PHE A 33 -15.24 -2.63 8.58
N ALA A 34 -16.46 -2.08 8.63
CA ALA A 34 -16.77 -0.74 9.12
C ALA A 34 -15.84 0.34 8.55
N LYS A 35 -15.48 0.22 7.25
CA LYS A 35 -14.55 1.15 6.59
C LYS A 35 -15.08 2.59 6.57
N ASN A 36 -16.41 2.75 6.54
CA ASN A 36 -17.09 4.06 6.50
C ASN A 36 -16.55 4.96 5.36
N ILE A 37 -16.33 4.36 4.19
CA ILE A 37 -15.86 5.07 3.00
C ILE A 37 -17.05 5.31 2.08
N ASP A 38 -17.25 6.58 1.71
CA ASP A 38 -18.29 7.00 0.77
C ASP A 38 -17.86 6.69 -0.68
N SER A 39 -18.02 5.43 -1.06
CA SER A 39 -17.73 4.89 -2.39
C SER A 39 -18.73 3.79 -2.70
N SER A 40 -19.28 3.77 -3.92
CA SER A 40 -20.18 2.71 -4.35
C SER A 40 -20.02 2.40 -5.85
N PRO A 41 -19.60 1.18 -6.21
CA PRO A 41 -19.19 0.10 -5.30
C PRO A 41 -17.90 0.44 -4.53
N LEU A 42 -17.61 -0.29 -3.46
CA LEU A 42 -16.32 -0.25 -2.75
C LEU A 42 -15.61 -1.59 -2.99
N ALA A 43 -14.85 -1.65 -4.09
CA ALA A 43 -14.25 -2.87 -4.61
C ALA A 43 -12.93 -3.23 -3.92
N GLU A 44 -12.05 -2.24 -3.74
CA GLU A 44 -10.79 -2.42 -3.02
C GLU A 44 -10.56 -1.30 -2.01
N THR A 45 -9.87 -1.63 -0.92
CA THR A 45 -9.21 -0.65 -0.05
C THR A 45 -7.72 -0.99 0.03
N TRP A 46 -6.87 -0.04 -0.37
CA TRP A 46 -5.42 -0.19 -0.36
C TRP A 46 -4.90 0.23 1.03
N GLU A 47 -4.64 -0.77 1.88
CA GLU A 47 -4.40 -0.63 3.32
C GLU A 47 -2.99 -0.13 3.63
N CYS A 48 -2.01 -0.55 2.86
CA CYS A 48 -0.61 -0.14 3.00
C CYS A 48 0.00 -0.01 1.60
N SER A 49 0.16 1.23 1.15
CA SER A 49 0.53 1.54 -0.23
C SER A 49 1.36 2.82 -0.32
N THR A 50 2.47 2.74 -1.05
CA THR A 50 3.18 3.90 -1.61
C THR A 50 2.94 4.05 -3.11
N HIS A 51 2.04 3.25 -3.70
CA HIS A 51 1.83 3.25 -5.14
C HIS A 51 1.13 4.55 -5.58
N PRO A 52 1.58 5.22 -6.67
CA PRO A 52 1.06 6.53 -7.09
C PRO A 52 -0.46 6.60 -7.25
N ASP A 53 -1.08 5.56 -7.80
CA ASP A 53 -2.53 5.51 -8.01
C ASP A 53 -3.34 5.43 -6.71
N GLY A 54 -2.73 5.15 -5.56
CA GLY A 54 -3.44 4.95 -4.32
C GLY A 54 -2.54 4.92 -3.11
N VAL A 55 -1.87 6.04 -2.84
CA VAL A 55 -1.02 6.21 -1.67
C VAL A 55 -1.89 6.18 -0.39
N SER A 56 -1.45 5.44 0.63
CA SER A 56 -2.09 5.46 1.95
C SER A 56 -1.70 6.74 2.72
N ILE A 57 -2.62 7.31 3.49
CA ILE A 57 -2.37 8.50 4.30
C ILE A 57 -2.18 8.09 5.76
N VAL A 58 -1.16 8.62 6.43
CA VAL A 58 -0.99 8.40 7.87
C VAL A 58 -2.10 9.07 8.65
N SER A 59 -2.75 8.35 9.55
CA SER A 59 -3.94 8.79 10.28
C SER A 59 -3.72 8.93 11.79
N SER A 60 -2.47 8.83 12.27
CA SER A 60 -2.14 9.11 13.66
C SER A 60 -0.67 9.44 13.86
N GLY A 61 -0.36 10.14 14.95
CA GLY A 61 1.01 10.40 15.37
C GLY A 61 1.66 11.57 14.63
N VAL A 62 2.99 11.60 14.61
CA VAL A 62 3.76 12.78 14.16
C VAL A 62 3.70 13.03 12.66
N PHE A 63 3.30 12.02 11.88
CA PHE A 63 3.19 12.09 10.42
C PHE A 63 1.73 12.19 9.95
N GLU A 64 0.77 12.39 10.87
CA GLU A 64 -0.65 12.45 10.54
C GLU A 64 -0.94 13.46 9.41
N GLY A 65 -1.70 13.02 8.40
CA GLY A 65 -2.02 13.79 7.20
C GLY A 65 -1.00 13.66 6.07
N THR A 66 0.17 13.08 6.31
CA THR A 66 1.21 12.88 5.29
C THR A 66 0.99 11.57 4.52
N GLY A 67 1.30 11.58 3.22
CA GLY A 67 1.32 10.38 2.39
C GLY A 67 2.45 9.43 2.80
N LEU A 68 2.16 8.12 2.82
CA LEU A 68 3.14 7.12 3.21
C LEU A 68 4.38 7.11 2.31
N ASP A 69 4.21 7.45 1.03
CA ASP A 69 5.30 7.64 0.07
C ASP A 69 6.30 8.70 0.56
N LYS A 70 5.81 9.83 1.05
CA LYS A 70 6.64 10.93 1.59
C LYS A 70 7.31 10.55 2.90
N VAL A 71 6.58 9.87 3.79
CA VAL A 71 7.15 9.38 5.04
C VAL A 71 8.29 8.41 4.77
N ILE A 72 8.16 7.51 3.79
CA ILE A 72 9.22 6.57 3.42
C ILE A 72 10.37 7.28 2.69
N GLU A 73 10.11 8.30 1.87
CA GLU A 73 11.15 9.12 1.22
C GLU A 73 12.00 9.87 2.25
N GLU A 74 11.39 10.44 3.29
CA GLU A 74 12.07 11.16 4.38
C GLU A 74 12.68 10.24 5.44
N HIS A 75 12.12 9.05 5.61
CA HIS A 75 12.53 8.06 6.62
C HIS A 75 12.70 6.65 6.02
N PRO A 76 13.62 6.46 5.05
CA PRO A 76 13.81 5.18 4.36
C PRO A 76 14.12 4.02 5.32
N GLN A 77 14.75 4.30 6.46
CA GLN A 77 15.04 3.31 7.50
C GLN A 77 13.80 2.56 8.03
N PHE A 78 12.59 3.08 7.85
CA PHE A 78 11.35 2.38 8.22
C PHE A 78 11.07 1.14 7.38
N LEU A 79 11.63 1.03 6.17
CA LEU A 79 11.53 -0.17 5.34
C LEU A 79 12.35 -1.35 5.90
N GLY A 80 13.35 -1.07 6.74
CA GLY A 80 14.35 -2.05 7.16
C GLY A 80 15.49 -2.21 6.14
N SER A 81 16.55 -2.91 6.52
CA SER A 81 17.77 -3.02 5.71
C SER A 81 17.56 -3.81 4.42
N HIS A 82 16.81 -4.91 4.48
CA HIS A 82 16.67 -5.81 3.33
C HIS A 82 15.98 -5.14 2.12
N PRO A 83 14.82 -4.46 2.26
CA PRO A 83 14.23 -3.75 1.12
C PRO A 83 15.10 -2.59 0.62
N LEU A 84 15.84 -1.91 1.50
CA LEU A 84 16.72 -0.82 1.09
C LEU A 84 17.92 -1.31 0.28
N GLU A 85 18.53 -2.43 0.68
CA GLU A 85 19.66 -3.04 -0.03
C GLU A 85 19.25 -3.61 -1.40
N ASN A 86 17.99 -4.04 -1.52
CA ASN A 86 17.44 -4.64 -2.74
C ASN A 86 16.48 -3.69 -3.48
N CYS A 87 16.53 -2.39 -3.19
CA CYS A 87 15.64 -1.42 -3.81
C CYS A 87 15.98 -1.30 -5.30
N ILE A 88 15.06 -1.73 -6.16
CA ILE A 88 15.13 -1.54 -7.61
C ILE A 88 14.34 -0.27 -7.92
N GLY A 89 15.04 0.80 -8.30
CA GLY A 89 14.47 2.12 -8.58
C GLY A 89 15.28 3.27 -7.95
N GLU A 90 14.95 4.50 -8.34
CA GLU A 90 15.66 5.70 -7.85
C GLU A 90 15.21 6.14 -6.44
N LYS A 91 14.06 5.64 -5.97
CA LYS A 91 13.43 6.07 -4.72
C LYS A 91 13.06 4.90 -3.81
N PRO A 92 13.19 5.07 -2.47
CA PRO A 92 12.67 4.10 -1.52
C PRO A 92 11.14 4.01 -1.62
N GLU A 93 10.63 2.81 -1.81
CA GLU A 93 9.19 2.53 -1.85
C GLU A 93 8.88 1.19 -1.17
N LEU A 94 7.62 0.97 -0.81
CA LEU A 94 7.22 -0.32 -0.27
C LEU A 94 7.38 -1.42 -1.33
N PRO A 95 7.99 -2.57 -0.99
CA PRO A 95 8.10 -3.70 -1.91
C PRO A 95 6.78 -4.46 -2.08
N ILE A 96 5.75 -4.14 -1.28
CA ILE A 96 4.45 -4.83 -1.28
C ILE A 96 3.31 -3.81 -1.22
N LEU A 97 2.18 -4.20 -1.80
CA LEU A 97 0.90 -3.50 -1.70
C LEU A 97 -0.11 -4.42 -1.00
N ILE A 98 -0.71 -3.94 0.09
CA ILE A 98 -1.71 -4.70 0.85
C ILE A 98 -3.10 -4.14 0.56
N LYS A 99 -4.05 -5.02 0.26
CA LYS A 99 -5.43 -4.65 -0.07
C LYS A 99 -6.44 -5.54 0.65
N PHE A 100 -7.60 -4.98 0.95
CA PHE A 100 -8.83 -5.77 1.04
C PHE A 100 -9.61 -5.65 -0.27
N ILE A 101 -10.27 -6.75 -0.64
CA ILE A 101 -11.00 -6.90 -1.90
C ILE A 101 -12.39 -7.43 -1.59
N ASP A 102 -13.43 -6.73 -2.06
CA ASP A 102 -14.81 -7.22 -2.10
C ASP A 102 -15.13 -7.74 -3.50
N ALA A 103 -14.85 -9.02 -3.73
CA ALA A 103 -15.13 -9.71 -4.98
C ALA A 103 -16.63 -10.09 -5.10
N ASN A 104 -17.51 -9.09 -5.10
CA ASN A 104 -18.97 -9.26 -5.15
C ASN A 104 -19.48 -9.78 -6.52
N LYS A 105 -18.71 -9.57 -7.60
CA LYS A 105 -18.91 -10.19 -8.92
C LYS A 105 -17.58 -10.75 -9.42
N ASP A 106 -17.64 -11.55 -10.47
CA ASP A 106 -16.46 -12.08 -11.14
C ASP A 106 -15.50 -10.95 -11.57
N LEU A 107 -14.24 -11.08 -11.18
CA LEU A 107 -13.15 -10.24 -11.68
C LEU A 107 -12.79 -10.67 -13.11
N SER A 108 -12.06 -9.82 -13.83
CA SER A 108 -11.52 -10.22 -15.13
C SER A 108 -10.50 -11.35 -14.98
N VAL A 109 -10.40 -12.18 -16.02
CA VAL A 109 -9.28 -13.12 -16.17
C VAL A 109 -8.02 -12.31 -16.46
N GLN A 110 -6.99 -12.44 -15.62
CA GLN A 110 -5.79 -11.61 -15.65
C GLN A 110 -4.53 -12.48 -15.67
N VAL A 111 -3.46 -11.95 -16.28
CA VAL A 111 -2.09 -12.41 -16.11
C VAL A 111 -1.25 -11.19 -15.75
N HIS A 112 -0.34 -11.35 -14.81
CA HIS A 112 0.56 -10.29 -14.39
C HIS A 112 1.98 -10.55 -14.91
N PRO A 113 2.70 -9.50 -15.35
CA PRO A 113 4.07 -9.64 -15.80
C PRO A 113 5.01 -9.97 -14.63
N ASP A 114 6.14 -10.59 -14.96
CA ASP A 114 7.31 -10.65 -14.09
C ASP A 114 8.06 -9.30 -14.07
N ASP A 115 9.10 -9.20 -13.25
CA ASP A 115 9.87 -7.96 -13.10
C ASP A 115 10.57 -7.53 -14.39
N GLU A 116 11.13 -8.48 -15.15
CA GLU A 116 11.84 -8.17 -16.40
C GLU A 116 10.90 -7.58 -17.45
N TYR A 117 9.73 -8.20 -17.64
CA TYR A 117 8.74 -7.73 -18.60
C TYR A 117 8.11 -6.40 -18.17
N ALA A 118 7.74 -6.27 -16.89
CA ALA A 118 7.15 -5.05 -16.36
C ALA A 118 8.12 -3.86 -16.48
N PHE A 119 9.39 -4.06 -16.17
CA PHE A 119 10.37 -2.99 -16.26
C PHE A 119 10.53 -2.48 -17.69
N ALA A 120 10.58 -3.40 -18.66
CA ALA A 120 10.76 -3.06 -20.08
C ALA A 120 9.52 -2.44 -20.74
N ASN A 121 8.30 -2.77 -20.28
CA ASN A 121 7.06 -2.42 -21.00
C ASN A 121 6.11 -1.50 -20.21
N GLU A 122 6.24 -1.41 -18.88
CA GLU A 122 5.30 -0.71 -17.98
C GLU A 122 5.96 0.49 -17.29
N ASN A 123 6.83 1.21 -18.01
CA ASN A 123 7.54 2.41 -17.54
C ASN A 123 8.41 2.16 -16.28
N GLY A 124 9.13 1.04 -16.24
CA GLY A 124 10.01 0.71 -15.12
C GLY A 124 9.29 0.20 -13.87
N GLN A 125 8.00 -0.15 -13.96
CA GLN A 125 7.26 -0.78 -12.87
C GLN A 125 7.77 -2.20 -12.57
N ARG A 126 7.45 -2.67 -11.37
CA ARG A 126 7.74 -4.04 -10.92
C ARG A 126 6.70 -5.02 -11.45
N GLY A 127 7.09 -6.28 -11.52
CA GLY A 127 6.17 -7.38 -11.74
C GLY A 127 5.17 -7.50 -10.60
N LYS A 128 4.09 -8.25 -10.83
CA LYS A 128 3.00 -8.39 -9.85
C LYS A 128 2.75 -9.85 -9.53
N THR A 129 3.65 -10.41 -8.72
CA THR A 129 3.37 -11.63 -7.96
C THR A 129 2.42 -11.31 -6.82
N GLU A 130 1.42 -12.15 -6.60
CA GLU A 130 0.40 -11.91 -5.57
C GLU A 130 0.05 -13.18 -4.79
N MET A 131 -0.59 -12.97 -3.65
CA MET A 131 -1.17 -14.02 -2.82
C MET A 131 -2.52 -13.58 -2.27
N TRP A 132 -3.44 -14.52 -2.13
CA TRP A 132 -4.77 -14.26 -1.60
C TRP A 132 -4.94 -15.04 -0.30
N TYR A 133 -5.46 -14.36 0.71
CA TYR A 133 -5.91 -14.98 1.95
C TYR A 133 -7.43 -14.89 2.00
N VAL A 134 -8.09 -16.05 2.14
CA VAL A 134 -9.54 -16.21 2.08
C VAL A 134 -10.07 -16.67 3.43
#